data_AF-A0A5U9KVQ4-F1
#
_entry.id   AF-A0A5U9KVQ4-F1
#
_cell.length_a   1.000
_cell.length_b   1.000
_cell.length_c   1.000
_cell.angle_alpha   90.00
_cell.angle_beta   90.00
_cell.angle_gamma   90.00
#
_symmetry.space_group_name_H-M   'P 1'
#
loop_
_entity.id
_entity.type
_entity.pdbx_description
1 polymer ?
#
loop_
_entity_poly.entity_id
_entity_poly.type
_entity_poly.pdbx_seq_one_letter_code
_entity_poly.pdbx_strand_id
1 'polypeptide(L)'
;MKVSRKLEALFMFLSEKEREGSSFSRDDILTATGWKPATFKTYWTKGQLSDFISSIEEDVFEASNCLNISLIEFSKLLSQSKHRRALGHNCKSKLAKALLSKSRDNMMLALELYNRPSIENRMDAFVMCFCTAWEQLLKAVMIEKDGEGSIFRKGSKRGFKETLSLRECLDKLFHENSKVKNNIEQITVFRDQAVHLLMPEIQGIASRIFQSGVLNYSSYFERFTEVPFLSSNSAGMISLVGEFRTPPISVLKSIYGDIADDILELATTLQHEVDEKNDIEYAIPLNVKLVFAKSDDEGNTITLAKAEDGIEGLKKALIIEKPVDRSKTHPYLQKDAIEEINKKLYELYSVEVIDKHLSFTDKKTGRKVINKNCFDAVICKNSWKNSNNKYHHENSNPEYHYYSLALVDDFIKKIMEHEYYLCNTKKWYNKNRIRKNRAH
;
A
#
# COMPACT_ATOMS: atom_id res chain seq x y z
N MET A 1 11.97 -22.74 35.95
CA MET A 1 12.98 -22.16 35.02
C MET A 1 14.16 -21.72 35.86
N LYS A 2 15.37 -22.23 35.62
CA LYS A 2 16.55 -21.89 36.43
C LYS A 2 17.09 -20.53 35.95
N VAL A 3 16.91 -19.49 36.76
CA VAL A 3 17.40 -18.14 36.45
C VAL A 3 18.91 -18.10 36.71
N SER A 4 19.66 -17.43 35.82
CA SER A 4 21.10 -17.26 36.00
C SER A 4 21.38 -16.35 37.19
N ARG A 5 22.30 -16.74 38.09
CA ARG A 5 22.74 -15.91 39.23
C ARG A 5 23.17 -14.50 38.81
N LYS A 6 23.73 -14.35 37.61
CA LYS A 6 24.14 -13.03 37.10
C LYS A 6 22.96 -12.14 36.69
N LEU A 7 21.85 -12.73 36.21
CA LEU A 7 20.62 -12.00 35.89
C LEU A 7 19.86 -11.64 37.17
N GLU A 8 19.90 -12.52 38.16
CA GLU A 8 19.38 -12.23 39.50
C GLU A 8 20.11 -11.06 40.16
N ALA A 9 21.45 -11.04 40.10
CA ALA A 9 22.24 -9.92 40.59
C ALA A 9 21.91 -8.61 39.86
N LEU A 10 21.71 -8.65 38.54
CA LEU A 10 21.30 -7.48 37.76
C LEU A 10 19.91 -6.98 38.19
N PHE A 11 18.95 -7.89 38.37
CA PHE A 11 17.59 -7.53 38.76
C PHE A 11 17.56 -6.86 40.14
N MET A 12 18.30 -7.41 41.11
CA MET A 12 18.40 -6.84 42.45
C MET A 12 19.03 -5.45 42.43
N PHE A 13 20.14 -5.29 41.70
CA PHE A 13 20.82 -4.01 41.55
C PHE A 13 19.92 -2.94 40.93
N LEU A 14 19.25 -3.25 39.80
CA LEU A 14 18.36 -2.28 39.14
C LEU A 14 17.13 -1.94 39.98
N SER A 15 16.57 -2.92 40.70
CA SER A 15 15.43 -2.69 41.60
C SER A 15 15.78 -1.80 42.78
N GLU A 16 17.01 -1.91 43.30
CA GLU A 16 17.54 -1.04 44.35
C GLU A 16 17.74 0.39 43.82
N LYS A 17 18.38 0.53 42.66
CA LYS A 17 18.60 1.83 42.01
C LYS A 17 17.31 2.55 41.62
N GLU A 18 16.31 1.84 41.13
CA GLU A 18 14.99 2.41 40.84
C GLU A 18 14.28 2.86 42.12
N ARG A 19 14.40 2.10 43.22
CA ARG A 19 13.79 2.46 44.51
C ARG A 19 14.41 3.70 45.13
N GLU A 20 15.72 3.83 45.01
CA GLU A 20 16.48 4.98 45.51
C GLU A 20 16.38 6.21 44.59
N GLY A 21 15.97 6.02 43.33
CA GLY A 21 16.03 7.06 42.31
C GLY A 21 17.46 7.51 42.01
N SER A 22 18.45 6.63 42.21
CA SER A 22 19.87 6.96 42.08
C SER A 22 20.43 6.52 40.73
N SER A 23 21.26 7.38 40.12
CA SER A 23 21.96 7.06 38.87
C SER A 23 23.14 6.12 39.12
N PHE A 24 23.54 5.39 38.09
CA PHE A 24 24.68 4.46 38.12
C PHE A 24 25.44 4.46 36.78
N SER A 25 26.68 4.01 36.83
CA SER A 25 27.55 3.87 35.66
C SER A 25 27.52 2.46 35.09
N ARG A 26 28.16 2.28 33.93
CA ARG A 26 28.40 0.94 33.38
C ARG A 26 29.25 0.08 34.33
N ASP A 27 30.25 0.66 34.98
CA ASP A 27 31.15 -0.08 35.86
C ASP A 27 30.43 -0.61 37.12
N ASP A 28 29.42 0.11 37.60
CA ASP A 28 28.57 -0.36 38.70
C ASP A 28 27.81 -1.63 38.31
N ILE A 29 27.27 -1.68 37.09
CA ILE A 29 26.57 -2.86 36.55
C ILE A 29 27.55 -4.03 36.42
N LEU A 30 28.75 -3.79 35.89
CA LEU A 30 29.76 -4.84 35.73
C LEU A 30 30.21 -5.42 37.07
N THR A 31 30.34 -4.56 38.09
CA THR A 31 30.70 -4.92 39.45
C THR A 31 29.58 -5.73 40.13
N ALA A 32 28.34 -5.27 40.05
CA ALA A 32 27.19 -5.94 40.66
C ALA A 32 26.90 -7.31 40.03
N THR A 33 27.07 -7.45 38.71
CA THR A 33 26.69 -8.66 37.97
C THR A 33 27.83 -9.64 37.70
N GLY A 34 29.08 -9.20 37.85
CA GLY A 34 30.27 -9.92 37.38
C GLY A 34 30.25 -10.17 35.87
N TRP A 35 29.67 -9.24 35.10
CA TRP A 35 29.66 -9.28 33.64
C TRP A 35 31.00 -8.81 33.07
N LYS A 36 31.36 -9.35 31.89
CA LYS A 36 32.46 -8.76 31.11
C LYS A 36 31.93 -7.53 30.37
N PRO A 37 32.78 -6.52 30.09
CA PRO A 37 32.38 -5.35 29.30
C PRO A 37 31.70 -5.70 27.96
N ALA A 38 32.12 -6.79 27.31
CA ALA A 38 31.52 -7.30 26.07
C ALA A 38 30.09 -7.83 26.26
N THR A 39 29.78 -8.42 27.41
CA THR A 39 28.44 -8.90 27.75
C THR A 39 27.48 -7.73 27.85
N PHE A 40 27.84 -6.69 28.62
CA PHE A 40 27.04 -5.46 28.71
C PHE A 40 26.81 -4.84 27.32
N LYS A 41 27.88 -4.69 26.52
CA LYS A 41 27.77 -4.15 25.16
C LYS A 41 26.79 -4.95 24.29
N THR A 42 26.78 -6.28 24.41
CA THR A 42 25.87 -7.14 23.65
C THR A 42 24.41 -6.91 24.05
N TYR A 43 24.13 -6.89 25.35
CA TYR A 43 22.79 -6.65 25.88
C TYR A 43 22.29 -5.24 25.57
N TRP A 44 23.19 -4.25 25.62
CA TRP A 44 22.92 -2.85 25.30
C TRP A 44 22.63 -2.66 23.80
N THR A 45 23.51 -3.15 22.92
CA THR A 45 23.36 -3.00 21.46
C THR A 45 22.12 -3.71 20.94
N LYS A 46 21.72 -4.84 21.55
CA LYS A 46 20.49 -5.57 21.21
C LYS A 46 19.22 -4.90 21.76
N GLY A 47 19.34 -3.82 22.53
CA GLY A 47 18.21 -3.15 23.19
C GLY A 47 17.54 -3.96 24.28
N GLN A 48 18.15 -5.05 24.77
CA GLN A 48 17.52 -5.88 25.80
C GLN A 48 17.48 -5.17 27.16
N LEU A 49 18.43 -4.25 27.39
CA LEU A 49 18.48 -3.44 28.60
C LEU A 49 17.66 -2.15 28.49
N SER A 50 17.20 -1.74 27.30
CA SER A 50 16.52 -0.44 27.15
C SER A 50 15.17 -0.38 27.85
N ASP A 51 14.57 -1.54 28.14
CA ASP A 51 13.32 -1.62 28.90
C ASP A 51 13.55 -1.33 30.40
N PHE A 52 14.79 -1.52 30.88
CA PHE A 52 15.15 -1.45 32.30
C PHE A 52 16.14 -0.35 32.67
N ILE A 53 16.88 0.16 31.68
CA ILE A 53 17.98 1.10 31.86
C ILE A 53 17.84 2.21 30.82
N SER A 54 17.84 3.46 31.29
CA SER A 54 17.83 4.67 30.46
C SER A 54 19.12 5.44 30.63
N SER A 55 19.75 5.87 29.53
CA SER A 55 20.90 6.80 29.59
C SER A 55 20.38 8.23 29.79
N ILE A 56 21.01 8.94 30.73
CA ILE A 56 20.80 10.37 30.99
C ILE A 56 21.88 11.17 30.25
N GLU A 57 23.13 10.77 30.46
CA GLU A 57 24.34 11.34 29.87
C GLU A 57 25.29 10.20 29.46
N GLU A 58 26.46 10.56 28.92
CA GLU A 58 27.48 9.59 28.55
C GLU A 58 27.96 8.82 29.80
N ASP A 59 27.72 7.50 29.79
CA ASP A 59 28.01 6.56 30.89
C ASP A 59 27.24 6.78 32.21
N VAL A 60 26.16 7.56 32.18
CA VAL A 60 25.25 7.75 33.33
C VAL A 60 23.87 7.19 33.01
N PHE A 61 23.41 6.26 33.83
CA PHE A 61 22.18 5.51 33.63
C PHE A 61 21.24 5.61 34.83
N GLU A 62 19.95 5.45 34.55
CA GLU A 62 18.86 5.32 35.52
C GLU A 62 18.10 4.01 35.27
N ALA A 63 17.62 3.39 36.35
CA ALA A 63 16.82 2.17 36.28
C ALA A 63 15.33 2.50 36.21
N SER A 64 14.58 1.69 35.47
CA SER A 64 13.13 1.80 35.33
C SER A 64 12.50 0.43 35.14
N ASN A 65 11.20 0.28 35.44
CA ASN A 65 10.39 -0.90 35.16
C ASN A 65 10.87 -2.22 35.82
N CYS A 66 11.66 -2.14 36.89
CA CYS A 66 12.12 -3.29 37.67
C CYS A 66 11.23 -3.56 38.89
N LEU A 67 10.62 -2.52 39.48
CA LEU A 67 9.77 -2.66 40.68
C LEU A 67 8.44 -3.42 40.45
N ASN A 68 7.92 -3.42 39.22
CA ASN A 68 6.59 -3.97 38.90
C ASN A 68 6.63 -5.36 38.24
N ILE A 69 7.78 -6.03 38.23
CA ILE A 69 7.95 -7.34 37.58
C ILE A 69 8.65 -8.34 38.49
N SER A 70 8.39 -9.62 38.28
CA SER A 70 9.09 -10.70 38.99
C SER A 70 10.46 -11.01 38.37
N LEU A 71 11.37 -11.59 39.16
CA LEU A 71 12.67 -12.09 38.67
C LEU A 71 12.53 -13.07 37.48
N ILE A 72 11.46 -13.86 37.47
CA ILE A 72 11.17 -14.81 36.39
C ILE A 72 10.77 -14.07 35.11
N GLU A 73 9.96 -13.02 35.21
CA GLU A 73 9.59 -12.17 34.08
C GLU A 73 10.78 -11.38 33.55
N PHE A 74 11.56 -10.77 34.44
CA PHE A 74 12.81 -10.10 34.10
C PHE A 74 13.77 -11.03 33.34
N SER A 75 13.98 -12.25 33.85
CA SER A 75 14.84 -13.24 33.20
C SER A 75 14.28 -13.70 31.84
N LYS A 76 12.96 -13.75 31.66
CA LYS A 76 12.33 -14.06 30.37
C LYS A 76 12.53 -12.93 29.36
N LEU A 77 12.44 -11.67 29.80
CA LEU A 77 12.64 -10.49 28.97
C LEU A 77 14.09 -10.34 28.51
N LEU A 78 15.06 -10.69 29.37
CA LEU A 78 16.50 -10.69 29.06
C LEU A 78 17.03 -11.99 28.43
N SER A 79 16.16 -12.97 28.15
CA SER A 79 16.58 -14.26 27.59
C SER A 79 17.07 -14.11 26.15
N GLN A 80 18.37 -14.31 25.93
CA GLN A 80 19.01 -14.20 24.61
C GLN A 80 18.51 -15.25 23.59
N SER A 81 17.95 -16.38 24.06
CA SER A 81 17.49 -17.47 23.19
C SER A 81 16.32 -17.11 22.28
N LYS A 82 15.60 -16.01 22.55
CA LYS A 82 14.43 -15.60 21.78
C LYS A 82 14.71 -14.55 20.69
N HIS A 83 15.97 -14.14 20.46
CA HIS A 83 16.31 -13.09 19.47
C HIS A 83 15.39 -11.85 19.53
N ARG A 84 14.87 -11.51 20.72
CA ARG A 84 13.92 -10.41 20.88
C ARG A 84 14.69 -9.09 20.85
N ARG A 85 14.51 -8.31 19.78
CA ARG A 85 14.93 -6.90 19.70
C ARG A 85 13.81 -6.05 20.30
N ALA A 86 14.15 -5.15 21.22
CA ALA A 86 13.17 -4.21 21.76
C ALA A 86 12.73 -3.22 20.67
N LEU A 87 11.48 -2.79 20.73
CA LEU A 87 10.97 -1.79 19.79
C LEU A 87 11.70 -0.46 20.02
N GLY A 88 12.27 0.10 18.95
CA GLY A 88 13.05 1.34 19.04
C GLY A 88 14.45 1.16 19.63
N HIS A 89 15.01 -0.05 19.67
CA HIS A 89 16.40 -0.29 20.09
C HIS A 89 17.43 0.51 19.27
N ASN A 90 17.09 0.82 18.02
CA ASN A 90 17.90 1.61 17.10
C ASN A 90 17.63 3.13 17.19
N CYS A 91 16.66 3.56 18.00
CA CYS A 91 16.34 4.97 18.21
C CYS A 91 17.14 5.53 19.39
N LYS A 92 17.69 6.74 19.24
CA LYS A 92 18.40 7.45 20.29
C LYS A 92 17.46 8.32 21.13
N SER A 93 16.48 8.97 20.51
CA SER A 93 15.55 9.87 21.20
C SER A 93 14.49 9.10 21.99
N LYS A 94 14.25 9.53 23.23
CA LYS A 94 13.14 9.03 24.07
C LYS A 94 11.79 9.35 23.43
N LEU A 95 11.65 10.53 22.81
CA LEU A 95 10.43 10.94 22.11
C LEU A 95 10.18 10.05 20.89
N ALA A 96 11.20 9.73 20.09
CA ALA A 96 11.06 8.82 18.97
C ALA A 96 10.59 7.43 19.41
N LYS A 97 11.19 6.86 20.47
CA LYS A 97 10.74 5.57 21.04
C LYS A 97 9.28 5.60 21.50
N ALA A 98 8.88 6.67 22.20
CA ALA A 98 7.51 6.84 22.66
C ALA A 98 6.51 6.96 21.49
N LEU A 99 6.87 7.70 20.44
CA LEU A 99 6.08 7.82 19.22
C LEU A 99 5.96 6.49 18.48
N LEU A 100 7.04 5.70 18.39
CA LEU A 100 6.99 4.37 17.77
C LEU A 100 6.05 3.41 18.50
N SER A 101 6.09 3.38 19.84
CA SER A 101 5.16 2.54 20.61
C SER A 101 3.72 2.97 20.37
N LYS A 102 3.42 4.27 20.47
CA LYS A 102 2.07 4.80 20.21
C LYS A 102 1.62 4.54 18.77
N SER A 103 2.52 4.66 17.81
CA SER A 103 2.25 4.40 16.40
C SER A 103 1.82 2.95 16.19
N ARG A 104 2.56 2.01 16.77
CA ARG A 104 2.22 0.58 16.71
C ARG A 104 0.86 0.30 17.34
N ASP A 105 0.61 0.86 18.52
CA ASP A 105 -0.65 0.63 19.24
C ASP A 105 -1.84 1.25 18.49
N ASN A 106 -1.68 2.44 17.89
CA ASN A 106 -2.70 3.06 17.04
C ASN A 106 -2.99 2.25 15.78
N MET A 107 -1.96 1.67 15.14
CA MET A 107 -2.20 0.81 13.97
C MET A 107 -2.91 -0.49 14.36
N MET A 108 -2.54 -1.11 15.49
CA MET A 108 -3.26 -2.27 16.02
C MET A 108 -4.71 -1.94 16.34
N LEU A 109 -4.96 -0.80 16.98
CA LEU A 109 -6.31 -0.33 17.28
C LEU A 109 -7.13 -0.09 16.00
N ALA A 110 -6.52 0.48 14.95
CA ALA A 110 -7.17 0.64 13.66
C ALA A 110 -7.67 -0.72 13.12
N LEU A 111 -6.80 -1.74 13.13
CA LEU A 111 -7.12 -3.09 12.67
C LEU A 111 -8.23 -3.74 13.50
N GLU A 112 -8.16 -3.62 14.83
CA GLU A 112 -9.18 -4.17 15.73
C GLU A 112 -10.54 -3.52 15.53
N LEU A 113 -10.59 -2.19 15.40
CA LEU A 113 -11.83 -1.45 15.19
C LEU A 113 -12.46 -1.78 13.85
N TYR A 114 -11.66 -1.86 12.78
CA TYR A 114 -12.15 -2.22 11.45
C TYR A 114 -12.73 -3.65 11.43
N ASN A 115 -12.07 -4.59 12.10
CA ASN A 115 -12.48 -5.99 12.13
C ASN A 115 -13.66 -6.27 13.10
N ARG A 116 -14.23 -5.25 13.76
CA ARG A 116 -15.45 -5.39 14.58
C ARG A 116 -16.69 -5.04 13.74
N PRO A 117 -17.42 -6.03 13.19
CA PRO A 117 -18.56 -5.76 12.32
C PRO A 117 -19.77 -5.11 13.03
N SER A 118 -19.82 -5.18 14.36
CA SER A 118 -20.88 -4.56 15.15
C SER A 118 -20.76 -3.04 15.27
N ILE A 119 -19.66 -2.44 14.80
CA ILE A 119 -19.41 -1.00 14.90
C ILE A 119 -19.79 -0.35 13.56
N GLU A 120 -20.77 0.53 13.58
CA GLU A 120 -21.24 1.24 12.37
C GLU A 120 -20.17 2.18 11.81
N ASN A 121 -19.53 2.98 12.67
CA ASN A 121 -18.48 3.93 12.30
C ASN A 121 -17.07 3.31 12.21
N ARG A 122 -16.98 2.00 11.92
CA ARG A 122 -15.69 1.28 11.91
C ARG A 122 -14.70 1.83 10.88
N MET A 123 -15.18 2.34 9.76
CA MET A 123 -14.32 2.95 8.73
C MET A 123 -13.77 4.29 9.20
N ASP A 124 -14.59 5.12 9.84
CA ASP A 124 -14.16 6.40 10.42
C ASP A 124 -13.08 6.18 11.47
N ALA A 125 -13.35 5.25 12.39
CA ALA A 125 -12.42 4.92 13.47
C ALA A 125 -11.10 4.36 12.91
N PHE A 126 -11.18 3.52 11.86
CA PHE A 126 -10.00 3.04 11.16
C PHE A 126 -9.18 4.19 10.57
N VAL A 127 -9.77 5.09 9.76
CA VAL A 127 -8.99 6.15 9.10
C VAL A 127 -8.37 7.12 10.09
N MET A 128 -9.03 7.40 11.23
CA MET A 128 -8.48 8.23 12.30
C MET A 128 -7.25 7.59 12.95
N CYS A 129 -7.35 6.33 13.39
CA CYS A 129 -6.24 5.61 14.01
C CYS A 129 -5.10 5.35 13.01
N PHE A 130 -5.43 5.00 11.77
CA PHE A 130 -4.47 4.77 10.69
C PHE A 130 -3.63 6.01 10.39
N CYS A 131 -4.26 7.17 10.19
CA CYS A 131 -3.55 8.41 9.91
C CYS A 131 -2.67 8.82 11.10
N THR A 132 -3.17 8.64 12.32
CA THR A 132 -2.41 8.94 13.55
C THR A 132 -1.18 8.04 13.69
N ALA A 133 -1.31 6.75 13.39
CA ALA A 133 -0.20 5.81 13.38
C ALA A 133 0.88 6.24 12.39
N TRP A 134 0.52 6.48 11.12
CA TRP A 134 1.48 6.96 10.13
C TRP A 134 2.16 8.26 10.54
N GLU A 135 1.41 9.23 11.06
CA GLU A 135 1.98 10.51 11.47
C GLU A 135 3.03 10.34 12.58
N GLN A 136 2.74 9.49 13.58
CA GLN A 136 3.67 9.20 14.68
C GLN A 136 4.91 8.43 14.21
N LEU A 137 4.75 7.44 13.33
CA LEU A 137 5.87 6.71 12.73
C LEU A 137 6.80 7.65 11.96
N LEU A 138 6.24 8.45 11.05
CA LEU A 138 7.03 9.36 10.22
C LEU A 138 7.74 10.43 11.07
N LYS A 139 7.09 10.95 12.11
CA LYS A 139 7.73 11.85 13.08
C LYS A 139 8.90 11.17 13.80
N ALA A 140 8.75 9.92 14.24
CA ALA A 140 9.86 9.19 14.85
C ALA A 140 11.05 9.03 13.88
N VAL A 141 10.78 8.70 12.60
CA VAL A 141 11.83 8.64 11.56
C VAL A 141 12.53 9.99 11.39
N MET A 142 11.78 11.09 11.32
CA MET A 142 12.35 12.43 11.19
C MET A 142 13.18 12.84 12.40
N ILE A 143 12.76 12.48 13.61
CA ILE A 143 13.52 12.76 14.84
C ILE A 143 14.88 12.07 14.79
N GLU A 144 14.91 10.79 14.40
CA GLU A 144 16.16 10.03 14.36
C GLU A 144 17.09 10.45 13.22
N LYS A 145 16.53 10.95 12.11
CA LYS A 145 17.30 11.43 10.96
C LYS A 145 17.81 12.86 11.13
N ASP A 146 16.94 13.78 11.54
CA ASP A 146 17.15 15.22 11.47
C ASP A 146 17.11 15.91 12.86
N GLY A 147 16.91 15.15 13.94
CA GLY A 147 16.85 15.63 15.33
C GLY A 147 15.44 16.01 15.80
N GLU A 148 15.24 16.17 17.11
CA GLU A 148 13.92 16.41 17.72
C GLU A 148 13.22 17.70 17.26
N GLY A 149 13.99 18.71 16.84
CA GLY A 149 13.45 19.96 16.30
C GLY A 149 12.75 19.81 14.95
N SER A 150 12.99 18.72 14.22
CA SER A 150 12.53 18.53 12.84
C SER A 150 11.01 18.42 12.69
N ILE A 151 10.32 17.99 13.75
CA ILE A 151 8.87 17.74 13.77
C ILE A 151 8.03 18.95 14.17
N PHE A 152 8.66 20.09 14.50
CA PHE A 152 7.98 21.31 14.91
C PHE A 152 7.98 22.37 13.82
N ARG A 153 6.87 23.09 13.67
CA ARG A 153 6.80 24.27 12.80
C ARG A 153 7.56 25.44 13.40
N LYS A 154 8.29 26.18 12.56
CA LYS A 154 8.99 27.39 12.96
C LYS A 154 7.96 28.53 13.15
N GLY A 155 7.99 29.20 14.30
CA GLY A 155 7.22 30.43 14.52
C GLY A 155 5.77 30.28 15.03
N SER A 156 5.44 29.19 15.75
CA SER A 156 4.14 29.07 16.42
C SER A 156 3.92 30.24 17.39
N LYS A 157 2.83 30.98 17.20
CA LYS A 157 2.40 32.09 18.07
C LYS A 157 1.53 31.62 19.25
N ARG A 158 1.21 30.32 19.30
CA ARG A 158 0.47 29.71 20.43
C ARG A 158 1.49 29.29 21.48
N GLY A 159 1.16 29.37 22.77
CA GLY A 159 2.06 29.07 23.89
C GLY A 159 2.61 27.63 23.96
N PHE A 160 2.40 26.81 22.93
CA PHE A 160 2.98 25.49 22.75
C PHE A 160 3.53 25.33 21.32
N LYS A 161 4.53 24.46 21.15
CA LYS A 161 5.15 24.18 19.85
C LYS A 161 4.17 23.39 18.98
N GLU A 162 3.84 23.93 17.81
CA GLU A 162 2.98 23.24 16.84
C GLU A 162 3.79 22.20 16.06
N THR A 163 3.25 20.99 15.91
CA THR A 163 3.93 19.91 15.17
C THR A 163 3.47 19.84 13.71
N LEU A 164 4.30 19.26 12.85
CA LEU A 164 3.94 18.94 11.47
C LEU A 164 2.74 17.98 11.43
N SER A 165 1.89 18.15 10.43
CA SER A 165 0.79 17.24 10.08
C SER A 165 1.29 16.04 9.28
N LEU A 166 0.47 15.00 9.17
CA LEU A 166 0.75 13.84 8.31
C LEU A 166 1.15 14.24 6.88
N ARG A 167 0.42 15.16 6.24
CA ARG A 167 0.73 15.61 4.86
C ARG A 167 2.12 16.24 4.77
N GLU A 168 2.46 17.12 5.71
CA GLU A 168 3.79 17.73 5.79
C GLU A 168 4.90 16.69 6.05
N CYS A 169 4.62 15.66 6.85
CA CYS A 169 5.56 14.56 7.07
C CYS A 169 5.76 13.72 5.79
N LEU A 170 4.69 13.45 5.04
CA LEU A 170 4.74 12.70 3.77
C LEU A 170 5.56 13.45 2.72
N ASP A 171 5.33 14.75 2.55
CA ASP A 171 6.06 15.59 1.60
C ASP A 171 7.56 15.63 1.86
N LYS A 172 7.97 15.53 3.14
CA LYS A 172 9.38 15.53 3.52
C LYS A 172 10.08 14.18 3.33
N LEU A 173 9.35 13.07 3.42
CA LEU A 173 9.93 11.73 3.44
C LEU A 173 9.73 10.94 2.15
N PHE A 174 8.72 11.25 1.34
CA PHE A 174 8.37 10.52 0.13
C PHE A 174 8.46 11.40 -1.11
N HIS A 175 8.88 10.81 -2.23
CA HIS A 175 8.84 11.46 -3.54
C HIS A 175 7.39 11.62 -4.04
N GLU A 176 7.15 12.62 -4.90
CA GLU A 176 5.81 12.93 -5.45
C GLU A 176 5.17 11.74 -6.19
N ASN A 177 5.96 10.90 -6.86
CA ASN A 177 5.46 9.74 -7.62
C ASN A 177 5.31 8.46 -6.78
N SER A 178 5.48 8.52 -5.45
CA SER A 178 5.39 7.34 -4.59
C SER A 178 3.94 6.82 -4.50
N LYS A 179 3.72 5.56 -4.88
CA LYS A 179 2.42 4.89 -4.77
C LYS A 179 1.98 4.72 -3.31
N VAL A 180 2.94 4.44 -2.43
CA VAL A 180 2.74 4.43 -0.97
C VAL A 180 2.25 5.80 -0.47
N LYS A 181 2.88 6.90 -0.91
CA LYS A 181 2.43 8.26 -0.56
C LYS A 181 0.98 8.48 -1.03
N ASN A 182 0.69 8.18 -2.29
CA ASN A 182 -0.65 8.33 -2.87
C ASN A 182 -1.71 7.53 -2.09
N ASN A 183 -1.37 6.32 -1.62
CA ASN A 183 -2.27 5.52 -0.79
C ASN A 183 -2.59 6.22 0.55
N ILE A 184 -1.55 6.67 1.27
CA ILE A 184 -1.73 7.33 2.59
C ILE A 184 -2.47 8.66 2.42
N GLU A 185 -2.19 9.41 1.35
CA GLU A 185 -2.91 10.65 1.02
C GLU A 185 -4.38 10.40 0.73
N GLN A 186 -4.72 9.34 -0.01
CA GLN A 186 -6.12 8.99 -0.26
C GLN A 186 -6.86 8.66 1.03
N ILE A 187 -6.22 7.94 1.96
CA ILE A 187 -6.82 7.66 3.28
C ILE A 187 -6.92 8.93 4.12
N THR A 188 -5.98 9.87 3.96
CA THR A 188 -6.02 11.19 4.60
C THR A 188 -7.18 12.03 4.08
N VAL A 189 -7.51 11.94 2.78
CA VAL A 189 -8.70 12.57 2.19
C VAL A 189 -9.98 12.03 2.84
N PHE A 190 -10.06 10.71 3.07
CA PHE A 190 -11.21 10.15 3.80
C PHE A 190 -11.35 10.72 5.20
N ARG A 191 -10.25 10.87 5.94
CA ARG A 191 -10.28 11.49 7.28
C ARG A 191 -10.71 12.96 7.24
N ASP A 192 -10.15 13.75 6.31
CA ASP A 192 -10.26 15.21 6.34
C ASP A 192 -11.49 15.75 5.60
N GLN A 193 -11.93 15.08 4.53
CA GLN A 193 -12.88 15.63 3.56
C GLN A 193 -14.10 14.75 3.35
N ALA A 194 -13.97 13.43 3.46
CA ALA A 194 -15.03 12.48 3.11
C ALA A 194 -15.46 11.57 4.26
N VAL A 195 -15.18 11.95 5.51
CA VAL A 195 -15.49 11.11 6.69
C VAL A 195 -16.99 10.82 6.80
N HIS A 196 -17.82 11.83 6.50
CA HIS A 196 -19.29 11.70 6.47
C HIS A 196 -19.81 10.89 5.28
N LEU A 197 -18.94 10.54 4.32
CA LEU A 197 -19.26 9.74 3.13
C LEU A 197 -18.75 8.29 3.26
N LEU A 198 -18.06 7.94 4.35
CA LEU A 198 -17.61 6.58 4.65
C LEU A 198 -18.78 5.67 5.05
N MET A 199 -19.68 5.45 4.11
CA MET A 199 -20.86 4.58 4.27
C MET A 199 -20.55 3.12 3.88
N PRO A 200 -21.30 2.13 4.41
CA PRO A 200 -21.06 0.70 4.14
C PRO A 200 -20.91 0.33 2.66
N GLU A 201 -21.55 1.07 1.77
CA GLU A 201 -21.57 0.82 0.32
C GLU A 201 -20.23 1.14 -0.36
N ILE A 202 -19.40 2.00 0.23
CA ILE A 202 -18.04 2.26 -0.27
C ILE A 202 -17.00 1.34 0.35
N GLN A 203 -17.39 0.54 1.35
CA GLN A 203 -16.47 -0.33 2.09
C GLN A 203 -15.74 -1.31 1.17
N GLY A 204 -16.41 -1.85 0.15
CA GLY A 204 -15.81 -2.79 -0.80
C GLY A 204 -14.54 -2.23 -1.44
N ILE A 205 -14.62 -1.04 -2.04
CA ILE A 205 -13.47 -0.38 -2.69
C ILE A 205 -12.49 0.22 -1.67
N ALA A 206 -13.00 0.86 -0.60
CA ALA A 206 -12.17 1.48 0.44
C ALA A 206 -11.29 0.45 1.16
N SER A 207 -11.82 -0.75 1.43
CA SER A 207 -11.08 -1.84 2.07
C SER A 207 -9.80 -2.25 1.31
N ARG A 208 -9.79 -2.10 -0.02
CA ARG A 208 -8.64 -2.42 -0.87
C ARG A 208 -7.51 -1.42 -0.65
N ILE A 209 -7.86 -0.14 -0.54
CA ILE A 209 -6.93 0.96 -0.23
C ILE A 209 -6.42 0.80 1.20
N PHE A 210 -7.29 0.49 2.16
CA PHE A 210 -6.92 0.27 3.56
C PHE A 210 -5.94 -0.89 3.74
N GLN A 211 -6.19 -2.02 3.09
CA GLN A 211 -5.29 -3.18 3.12
C GLN A 211 -3.90 -2.83 2.58
N SER A 212 -3.81 -2.17 1.42
CA SER A 212 -2.52 -1.69 0.90
C SER A 212 -1.84 -0.74 1.87
N GLY A 213 -2.57 0.17 2.50
CA GLY A 213 -2.03 1.08 3.50
C GLY A 213 -1.45 0.37 4.73
N VAL A 214 -2.12 -0.68 5.22
CA VAL A 214 -1.64 -1.51 6.33
C VAL A 214 -0.39 -2.30 5.93
N LEU A 215 -0.37 -2.88 4.73
CA LEU A 215 0.80 -3.60 4.22
C LEU A 215 2.00 -2.65 4.07
N ASN A 216 1.76 -1.45 3.54
CA ASN A 216 2.77 -0.40 3.42
C ASN A 216 3.30 0.03 4.79
N TYR A 217 2.40 0.22 5.77
CA TYR A 217 2.79 0.58 7.13
C TYR A 217 3.66 -0.51 7.73
N SER A 218 3.23 -1.76 7.62
CA SER A 218 3.97 -2.89 8.17
C SER A 218 5.38 -2.98 7.57
N SER A 219 5.51 -2.90 6.24
CA SER A 219 6.82 -2.92 5.57
C SER A 219 7.69 -1.73 6.00
N TYR A 220 7.13 -0.52 6.08
CA TYR A 220 7.87 0.68 6.45
C TYR A 220 8.29 0.66 7.94
N PHE A 221 7.39 0.22 8.83
CA PHE A 221 7.64 0.05 10.25
C PHE A 221 8.74 -0.97 10.51
N GLU A 222 8.68 -2.14 9.87
CA GLU A 222 9.69 -3.18 10.01
C GLU A 222 11.05 -2.74 9.45
N ARG A 223 11.06 -2.08 8.27
CA ARG A 223 12.28 -1.50 7.71
C ARG A 223 12.93 -0.49 8.65
N PHE A 224 12.13 0.34 9.33
CA PHE A 224 12.65 1.35 10.23
C PHE A 224 13.06 0.78 11.59
N THR A 225 12.27 -0.12 12.18
CA THR A 225 12.46 -0.60 13.56
C THR A 225 13.26 -1.90 13.65
N GLU A 226 13.47 -2.56 12.51
CA GLU A 226 14.02 -3.92 12.38
C GLU A 226 13.27 -4.98 13.21
N VAL A 227 11.98 -4.70 13.49
CA VAL A 227 11.07 -5.55 14.25
C VAL A 227 9.79 -5.71 13.43
N PRO A 228 9.30 -6.95 13.21
CA PRO A 228 8.06 -7.15 12.48
C PRO A 228 6.88 -6.52 13.23
N PHE A 229 6.01 -5.83 12.49
CA PHE A 229 4.82 -5.18 13.07
C PHE A 229 3.80 -6.20 13.59
N LEU A 230 3.45 -7.20 12.78
CA LEU A 230 2.59 -8.32 13.19
C LEU A 230 3.45 -9.52 13.57
N SER A 231 3.16 -10.14 14.72
CA SER A 231 3.73 -11.43 15.06
C SER A 231 3.08 -12.54 14.23
N SER A 232 3.78 -13.65 13.98
CA SER A 232 3.35 -14.79 13.16
C SER A 232 2.00 -15.41 13.57
N ASN A 233 1.49 -15.11 14.77
CA ASN A 233 0.28 -15.69 15.34
C ASN A 233 -0.92 -14.72 15.37
N SER A 234 -0.76 -13.49 14.88
CA SER A 234 -1.82 -12.48 14.90
C SER A 234 -2.61 -12.57 13.61
N ALA A 235 -3.85 -13.06 13.70
CA ALA A 235 -4.88 -12.96 12.65
C ALA A 235 -5.35 -11.49 12.46
N GLY A 236 -4.39 -10.57 12.31
CA GLY A 236 -4.57 -9.11 12.36
C GLY A 236 -4.67 -8.46 10.99
N MET A 237 -4.91 -9.22 9.92
CA MET A 237 -5.17 -8.60 8.62
C MET A 237 -6.63 -8.15 8.54
N ILE A 238 -6.85 -7.03 7.86
CA ILE A 238 -8.19 -6.57 7.52
C ILE A 238 -8.88 -7.69 6.73
N SER A 239 -10.03 -8.14 7.22
CA SER A 239 -10.84 -9.09 6.47
C SER A 239 -11.52 -8.37 5.30
N LEU A 240 -11.41 -8.92 4.08
CA LEU A 240 -12.18 -8.51 2.91
C LEU A 240 -13.65 -8.86 3.16
N VAL A 241 -14.32 -8.06 3.98
CA VAL A 241 -15.76 -8.17 4.24
C VAL A 241 -16.38 -6.94 3.60
N GLY A 242 -17.16 -7.16 2.55
CA GLY A 242 -17.88 -6.10 1.85
C GLY A 242 -18.48 -6.64 0.56
N GLU A 243 -19.75 -6.32 0.31
CA GLU A 243 -20.33 -6.54 -1.01
C GLU A 243 -19.72 -5.52 -1.98
N PHE A 244 -19.10 -6.02 -3.05
CA PHE A 244 -18.50 -5.17 -4.10
C PHE A 244 -19.54 -4.58 -5.06
N ARG A 245 -20.84 -4.73 -4.74
CA ARG A 245 -21.93 -4.23 -5.57
C ARG A 245 -22.54 -3.03 -4.87
N THR A 246 -22.31 -1.86 -5.45
CA THR A 246 -23.03 -0.65 -5.04
C THR A 246 -24.52 -0.86 -5.32
N PRO A 247 -25.41 -0.64 -4.33
CA PRO A 247 -26.84 -0.78 -4.55
C PRO A 247 -27.35 0.27 -5.56
N PRO A 248 -28.51 0.05 -6.20
CA PRO A 248 -29.11 1.02 -7.10
C PRO A 248 -29.31 2.38 -6.43
N ILE A 249 -29.13 3.46 -7.17
CA ILE A 249 -29.21 4.83 -6.64
C ILE A 249 -30.56 5.17 -5.99
N SER A 250 -31.65 4.55 -6.44
CA SER A 250 -32.98 4.68 -5.84
C SER A 250 -33.02 4.16 -4.40
N VAL A 251 -32.29 3.08 -4.11
CA VAL A 251 -32.16 2.52 -2.76
C VAL A 251 -31.30 3.44 -1.89
N LEU A 252 -30.18 3.92 -2.43
CA LEU A 252 -29.30 4.87 -1.72
C LEU A 252 -30.04 6.16 -1.36
N LYS A 253 -30.81 6.74 -2.28
CA LYS A 253 -31.62 7.95 -2.02
C LYS A 253 -32.69 7.73 -0.96
N SER A 254 -33.25 6.52 -0.89
CA SER A 254 -34.21 6.17 0.17
C SER A 254 -33.58 6.09 1.55
N ILE A 255 -32.28 5.79 1.66
CA ILE A 255 -31.58 5.59 2.93
C ILE A 255 -30.87 6.88 3.38
N TYR A 256 -30.16 7.55 2.45
CA TYR A 256 -29.26 8.67 2.74
C TYR A 256 -29.72 10.03 2.18
N GLY A 257 -30.85 10.07 1.46
CA GLY A 257 -31.36 11.31 0.88
C GLY A 257 -30.42 11.89 -0.18
N ASP A 258 -30.17 13.19 -0.09
CA ASP A 258 -29.40 13.95 -1.09
C ASP A 258 -27.92 13.55 -1.16
N ILE A 259 -27.35 13.02 -0.08
CA ILE A 259 -25.93 12.59 0.01
C ILE A 259 -25.67 11.31 -0.82
N ALA A 260 -26.72 10.61 -1.25
CA ALA A 260 -26.62 9.40 -2.06
C ALA A 260 -25.85 9.62 -3.38
N ASP A 261 -25.99 10.79 -4.00
CA ASP A 261 -25.29 11.14 -5.23
C ASP A 261 -23.77 11.28 -4.97
N ASP A 262 -23.39 11.95 -3.86
CA ASP A 262 -21.99 12.13 -3.45
C ASP A 262 -21.31 10.80 -3.10
N ILE A 263 -22.04 9.88 -2.43
CA ILE A 263 -21.54 8.53 -2.11
C ILE A 263 -21.24 7.75 -3.39
N LEU A 264 -22.14 7.83 -4.38
CA LEU A 264 -21.97 7.13 -5.65
C LEU A 264 -20.83 7.73 -6.48
N GLU A 265 -20.70 9.06 -6.49
CA GLU A 265 -19.60 9.76 -7.16
C GLU A 265 -18.25 9.37 -6.53
N LEU A 266 -18.17 9.34 -5.20
CA LEU A 266 -16.99 8.89 -4.48
C LEU A 266 -16.64 7.43 -4.83
N ALA A 267 -17.62 6.53 -4.78
CA ALA A 267 -17.43 5.12 -5.13
C ALA A 267 -16.88 4.94 -6.55
N THR A 268 -17.47 5.66 -7.52
CA THR A 268 -17.10 5.59 -8.94
C THR A 268 -15.70 6.14 -9.18
N THR A 269 -15.37 7.28 -8.55
CA THR A 269 -14.05 7.90 -8.63
C THR A 269 -12.97 6.97 -8.07
N LEU A 270 -13.20 6.40 -6.88
CA LEU A 270 -12.27 5.46 -6.28
C LEU A 270 -12.08 4.21 -7.14
N GLN A 271 -13.17 3.68 -7.72
CA GLN A 271 -13.07 2.53 -8.60
C GLN A 271 -12.20 2.84 -9.82
N HIS A 272 -12.42 4.00 -10.47
CA HIS A 272 -11.60 4.44 -11.59
C HIS A 272 -10.13 4.60 -11.21
N GLU A 273 -9.82 5.27 -10.09
CA GLU A 273 -8.44 5.46 -9.64
C GLU A 273 -7.71 4.16 -9.34
N VAL A 274 -8.42 3.22 -8.70
CA VAL A 274 -7.87 1.91 -8.35
C VAL A 274 -7.58 1.10 -9.61
N ASP A 275 -8.48 1.15 -10.60
CA ASP A 275 -8.30 0.46 -11.88
C ASP A 275 -7.24 1.11 -12.77
N GLU A 276 -7.13 2.44 -12.75
CA GLU A 276 -6.11 3.20 -13.48
C GLU A 276 -4.71 2.97 -12.91
N LYS A 277 -4.56 3.01 -11.59
CA LYS A 277 -3.26 2.82 -10.93
C LYS A 277 -2.82 1.35 -10.97
N ASN A 278 -3.76 0.40 -10.83
CA ASN A 278 -3.53 -1.05 -10.85
C ASN A 278 -2.23 -1.50 -10.16
N ASP A 279 -2.04 -1.04 -8.92
CA ASP A 279 -0.78 -1.22 -8.18
C ASP A 279 -1.08 -1.64 -6.74
N ILE A 280 -0.42 -2.71 -6.27
CA ILE A 280 -0.63 -3.28 -4.94
C ILE A 280 -0.20 -2.33 -3.80
N GLU A 281 0.73 -1.42 -4.05
CA GLU A 281 1.11 -0.39 -3.08
C GLU A 281 0.03 0.70 -2.97
N TYR A 282 -0.81 0.87 -4.01
CA TYR A 282 -1.94 1.79 -3.95
C TYR A 282 -3.23 1.13 -3.44
N ALA A 283 -3.62 -0.02 -4.00
CA ALA A 283 -4.81 -0.76 -3.60
C ALA A 283 -4.68 -2.24 -4.00
N ILE A 284 -5.15 -3.16 -3.15
CA ILE A 284 -5.12 -4.60 -3.46
C ILE A 284 -5.92 -4.88 -4.74
N PRO A 285 -5.36 -5.49 -5.81
CA PRO A 285 -6.12 -5.83 -7.01
C PRO A 285 -7.19 -6.89 -6.72
N LEU A 286 -8.37 -6.79 -7.36
CA LEU A 286 -9.45 -7.79 -7.24
C LEU A 286 -9.13 -9.12 -7.96
N ASN A 287 -8.04 -9.19 -8.71
CA ASN A 287 -7.56 -10.41 -9.38
C ASN A 287 -6.94 -11.43 -8.40
N VAL A 288 -7.51 -11.57 -7.20
CA VAL A 288 -7.11 -12.59 -6.24
C VAL A 288 -7.71 -13.93 -6.69
N LYS A 289 -7.06 -14.59 -7.65
CA LYS A 289 -7.13 -16.05 -7.68
C LYS A 289 -6.30 -16.51 -6.49
N LEU A 290 -6.94 -17.13 -5.49
CA LEU A 290 -6.25 -17.93 -4.49
C LEU A 290 -5.51 -19.05 -5.21
N VAL A 291 -4.30 -18.74 -5.69
CA VAL A 291 -3.40 -19.74 -6.24
C VAL A 291 -2.82 -20.40 -5.02
N PHE A 292 -3.25 -21.63 -4.76
CA PHE A 292 -2.33 -22.56 -4.20
C PHE A 292 -1.35 -22.98 -5.39
N ALA A 293 0.00 -22.85 -5.34
CA ALA A 293 1.22 -23.32 -6.08
C ALA A 293 2.35 -24.18 -5.38
N LYS A 294 2.37 -25.48 -5.70
CA LYS A 294 3.24 -26.66 -5.50
C LYS A 294 2.57 -27.79 -6.27
N SER A 295 3.24 -28.27 -7.29
CA SER A 295 2.90 -29.48 -8.02
C SER A 295 3.75 -30.61 -7.52
N ASP A 296 3.10 -31.73 -7.23
CA ASP A 296 3.76 -33.03 -7.33
C ASP A 296 4.23 -33.26 -8.77
N ASP A 297 4.93 -34.37 -8.98
CA ASP A 297 5.51 -34.77 -10.28
C ASP A 297 4.47 -34.87 -11.43
N GLU A 298 3.18 -34.57 -11.17
CA GLU A 298 2.05 -34.58 -12.10
C GLU A 298 1.49 -33.17 -12.45
N GLY A 299 2.01 -32.07 -11.88
CA GLY A 299 1.79 -30.72 -12.44
C GLY A 299 0.62 -29.86 -11.88
N ASN A 300 0.05 -30.15 -10.71
CA ASN A 300 -1.04 -29.33 -10.11
C ASN A 300 -0.58 -28.28 -9.09
N THR A 301 -1.17 -27.09 -8.94
CA THR A 301 -0.56 -25.95 -8.18
C THR A 301 -1.07 -25.91 -6.67
N ILE A 302 -0.22 -25.92 -5.60
CA ILE A 302 -0.40 -25.68 -4.09
C ILE A 302 0.48 -24.59 -3.28
N THR A 303 0.05 -23.38 -2.84
CA THR A 303 0.95 -22.19 -2.57
C THR A 303 0.92 -22.11 -1.08
N LEU A 304 2.05 -22.39 -0.48
CA LEU A 304 2.23 -22.25 0.94
C LEU A 304 3.26 -21.14 1.12
N ALA A 305 2.79 -19.92 1.41
CA ALA A 305 3.66 -18.91 1.99
C ALA A 305 4.21 -19.50 3.29
N LYS A 306 5.53 -19.73 3.36
CA LYS A 306 6.16 -20.16 4.61
C LYS A 306 5.91 -19.07 5.65
N ALA A 307 5.47 -19.45 6.84
CA ALA A 307 5.27 -18.54 7.98
C ALA A 307 6.55 -17.75 8.36
N GLU A 308 7.71 -18.19 7.88
CA GLU A 308 9.02 -17.56 8.08
C GLU A 308 9.23 -16.29 7.22
N ASP A 309 8.53 -16.13 6.09
CA ASP A 309 8.71 -15.01 5.16
C ASP A 309 7.82 -13.78 5.48
N GLY A 310 7.02 -13.86 6.54
CA GLY A 310 6.20 -12.75 7.03
C GLY A 310 5.31 -12.10 5.96
N ILE A 311 5.16 -10.78 6.04
CA ILE A 311 4.30 -9.98 5.16
C ILE A 311 4.89 -9.78 3.76
N GLU A 312 6.22 -9.87 3.60
CA GLU A 312 6.85 -9.92 2.28
C GLU A 312 6.54 -11.22 1.52
N GLY A 313 6.48 -12.35 2.21
CA GLY A 313 6.03 -13.62 1.64
C GLY A 313 4.57 -13.58 1.20
N LEU A 314 3.71 -12.90 1.97
CA LEU A 314 2.32 -12.60 1.60
C LEU A 314 2.22 -11.63 0.41
N LYS A 315 3.03 -10.56 0.36
CA LYS A 315 3.14 -9.69 -0.82
C LYS A 315 3.54 -10.50 -2.05
N LYS A 316 4.57 -11.35 -1.97
CA LYS A 316 4.98 -12.24 -3.06
C LYS A 316 3.92 -13.28 -3.45
N ALA A 317 3.15 -13.80 -2.49
CA ALA A 317 2.05 -14.74 -2.75
C ALA A 317 0.83 -14.05 -3.39
N LEU A 318 0.53 -12.80 -3.01
CA LEU A 318 -0.45 -11.93 -3.65
C LEU A 318 0.04 -11.51 -5.06
N ILE A 319 1.35 -11.33 -5.23
CA ILE A 319 2.06 -11.07 -6.49
C ILE A 319 2.42 -12.41 -7.17
N ILE A 320 1.57 -13.43 -7.07
CA ILE A 320 1.50 -14.43 -8.14
C ILE A 320 0.41 -13.93 -9.08
N GLU A 321 0.75 -12.88 -9.84
CA GLU A 321 0.19 -12.77 -11.17
C GLU A 321 0.58 -14.09 -11.84
N LYS A 322 -0.38 -15.01 -11.91
CA LYS A 322 -0.31 -16.10 -12.86
C LYS A 322 0.14 -15.43 -14.16
N PRO A 323 1.27 -15.81 -14.79
CA PRO A 323 1.61 -15.29 -16.09
C PRO A 323 0.37 -15.51 -16.95
N VAL A 324 -0.35 -14.41 -17.19
CA VAL A 324 -1.65 -14.47 -17.83
C VAL A 324 -1.28 -14.86 -19.24
N ASP A 325 -1.53 -16.12 -19.56
CA ASP A 325 -1.14 -16.72 -20.82
C ASP A 325 -1.53 -15.76 -21.95
N ARG A 326 -0.52 -15.08 -22.49
CA ARG A 326 -0.67 -13.94 -23.41
C ARG A 326 -1.57 -14.32 -24.58
N SER A 327 -1.44 -15.58 -24.99
CA SER A 327 -2.24 -16.22 -26.03
C SER A 327 -3.75 -16.16 -25.79
N LYS A 328 -4.19 -16.06 -24.53
CA LYS A 328 -5.63 -16.05 -24.16
C LYS A 328 -6.19 -14.65 -23.97
N THR A 329 -5.42 -13.68 -23.48
CA THR A 329 -5.95 -12.34 -23.16
C THR A 329 -5.70 -11.30 -24.26
N HIS A 330 -4.52 -11.35 -24.89
CA HIS A 330 -4.12 -10.41 -25.94
C HIS A 330 -3.60 -11.20 -27.15
N PRO A 331 -4.48 -11.96 -27.84
CA PRO A 331 -4.06 -12.87 -28.90
C PRO A 331 -3.58 -12.15 -30.17
N TYR A 332 -4.00 -10.91 -30.40
CA TYR A 332 -3.85 -10.26 -31.70
C TYR A 332 -2.63 -9.36 -31.77
N LEU A 333 -1.83 -9.50 -32.82
CA LEU A 333 -0.92 -8.42 -33.25
C LEU A 333 -1.72 -7.33 -33.97
N GLN A 334 -1.10 -6.17 -34.23
CA GLN A 334 -1.77 -5.05 -34.91
C GLN A 334 -2.45 -5.47 -36.21
N LYS A 335 -1.79 -6.32 -37.02
CA LYS A 335 -2.34 -6.78 -38.29
C LYS A 335 -3.58 -7.65 -38.07
N ASP A 336 -3.49 -8.61 -37.16
CA ASP A 336 -4.58 -9.55 -36.85
C ASP A 336 -5.78 -8.82 -36.23
N ALA A 337 -5.53 -7.82 -35.38
CA ALA A 337 -6.58 -6.99 -34.80
C ALA A 337 -7.34 -6.21 -35.87
N ILE A 338 -6.64 -5.65 -36.87
CA ILE A 338 -7.27 -4.94 -38.00
C ILE A 338 -8.09 -5.91 -38.87
N GLU A 339 -7.59 -7.11 -39.12
CA GLU A 339 -8.32 -8.15 -39.86
C GLU A 339 -9.61 -8.56 -39.12
N GLU A 340 -9.52 -8.80 -37.81
CA GLU A 340 -10.67 -9.17 -36.98
C GLU A 340 -11.71 -8.03 -36.86
N ILE A 341 -11.26 -6.78 -36.72
CA ILE A 341 -12.15 -5.60 -36.73
C ILE A 341 -12.91 -5.49 -38.06
N ASN A 342 -12.20 -5.61 -39.18
CA ASN A 342 -12.84 -5.53 -40.50
C ASN A 342 -13.82 -6.68 -40.71
N LYS A 343 -13.47 -7.89 -40.29
CA LYS A 343 -14.37 -9.06 -40.34
C LYS A 343 -15.66 -8.80 -39.54
N LYS A 344 -15.53 -8.44 -38.25
CA LYS A 344 -16.70 -8.17 -37.39
C LYS A 344 -17.54 -6.99 -37.87
N LEU A 345 -16.93 -5.95 -38.46
CA LEU A 345 -17.69 -4.82 -39.03
C LEU A 345 -18.64 -5.29 -40.14
N TYR A 346 -18.16 -6.14 -41.06
CA TYR A 346 -18.97 -6.67 -42.16
C TYR A 346 -19.96 -7.77 -41.73
N GLU A 347 -19.74 -8.42 -40.58
CA GLU A 347 -20.70 -9.34 -39.98
C GLU A 347 -21.84 -8.60 -39.26
N LEU A 348 -21.55 -7.47 -38.60
CA LEU A 348 -22.51 -6.76 -37.75
C LEU A 348 -23.29 -5.66 -38.46
N TYR A 349 -22.77 -5.09 -39.56
CA TYR A 349 -23.35 -3.91 -40.21
C TYR A 349 -23.49 -4.10 -41.72
N SER A 350 -24.53 -3.48 -42.30
CA SER A 350 -24.72 -3.46 -43.76
C SER A 350 -23.69 -2.56 -44.45
N VAL A 351 -23.41 -2.85 -45.72
CA VAL A 351 -22.40 -2.13 -46.54
C VAL A 351 -22.70 -0.62 -46.60
N GLU A 352 -23.97 -0.23 -46.62
CA GLU A 352 -24.41 1.17 -46.66
C GLU A 352 -24.02 1.95 -45.40
N VAL A 353 -24.10 1.33 -44.22
CA VAL A 353 -23.73 1.97 -42.95
C VAL A 353 -22.22 2.07 -42.84
N ILE A 354 -21.51 1.01 -43.23
CA ILE A 354 -20.05 0.96 -43.31
C ILE A 354 -19.53 2.07 -44.23
N ASP A 355 -20.17 2.27 -45.38
CA ASP A 355 -19.79 3.31 -46.33
C ASP A 355 -19.98 4.73 -45.80
N LYS A 356 -20.88 4.96 -44.85
CA LYS A 356 -21.02 6.27 -44.20
C LYS A 356 -19.93 6.53 -43.17
N HIS A 357 -19.55 5.52 -42.38
CA HIS A 357 -18.62 5.66 -41.25
C HIS A 357 -17.14 5.54 -41.65
N LEU A 358 -16.84 4.79 -42.71
CA LEU A 358 -15.47 4.55 -43.16
C LEU A 358 -15.03 5.50 -44.27
N SER A 359 -13.77 5.93 -44.18
CA SER A 359 -13.17 6.91 -45.12
C SER A 359 -12.15 6.31 -46.08
N PHE A 360 -11.71 5.07 -45.87
CA PHE A 360 -10.67 4.44 -46.66
C PHE A 360 -11.24 3.27 -47.47
N THR A 361 -11.05 3.32 -48.79
CA THR A 361 -11.41 2.23 -49.71
C THR A 361 -10.15 1.45 -50.07
N ASP A 362 -10.20 0.13 -49.88
CA ASP A 362 -9.13 -0.75 -50.33
C ASP A 362 -9.14 -0.84 -51.86
N LYS A 363 -7.97 -0.63 -52.47
CA LYS A 363 -7.80 -0.62 -53.93
C LYS A 363 -7.92 -2.01 -54.55
N LYS A 364 -7.72 -3.07 -53.76
CA LYS A 364 -7.78 -4.47 -54.25
C LYS A 364 -9.19 -5.04 -54.24
N THR A 365 -9.95 -4.76 -53.18
CA THR A 365 -11.29 -5.31 -52.99
C THR A 365 -12.41 -4.33 -53.35
N GLY A 366 -12.10 -3.04 -53.51
CA GLY A 366 -13.08 -1.98 -53.77
C GLY A 366 -13.97 -1.65 -52.57
N ARG A 367 -13.71 -2.26 -51.40
CA ARG A 367 -14.52 -2.15 -50.18
C ARG A 367 -13.92 -1.18 -49.18
N LYS A 368 -14.73 -0.55 -48.33
CA LYS A 368 -14.24 0.35 -47.28
C LYS A 368 -13.77 -0.40 -46.04
N VAL A 369 -12.51 -0.20 -45.68
CA VAL A 369 -11.85 -0.95 -44.59
C VAL A 369 -11.08 -0.04 -43.64
N ILE A 370 -10.91 -0.51 -42.42
CA ILE A 370 -9.93 0.04 -41.47
C ILE A 370 -8.53 -0.33 -41.95
N ASN A 371 -7.69 0.68 -42.15
CA ASN A 371 -6.27 0.50 -42.43
C ASN A 371 -5.43 0.82 -41.19
N LYS A 372 -4.11 0.59 -41.29
CA LYS A 372 -3.16 0.86 -40.20
C LYS A 372 -3.28 2.28 -39.61
N ASN A 373 -3.41 3.29 -40.46
CA ASN A 373 -3.53 4.69 -40.01
C ASN A 373 -4.85 4.94 -39.26
N CYS A 374 -5.95 4.36 -39.73
CA CYS A 374 -7.24 4.42 -39.03
C CYS A 374 -7.14 3.80 -37.63
N PHE A 375 -6.47 2.66 -37.51
CA PHE A 375 -6.25 1.98 -36.24
C PHE A 375 -5.37 2.79 -35.28
N ASP A 376 -4.21 3.25 -35.74
CA ASP A 376 -3.27 4.05 -34.94
C ASP A 376 -3.90 5.35 -34.42
N ALA A 377 -4.73 6.01 -35.25
CA ALA A 377 -5.41 7.25 -34.88
C ALA A 377 -6.38 7.05 -33.72
N VAL A 378 -7.18 5.97 -33.74
CA VAL A 378 -8.17 5.66 -32.70
C VAL A 378 -7.48 5.22 -31.41
N ILE A 379 -6.44 4.40 -31.49
CA ILE A 379 -5.66 4.00 -30.31
C ILE A 379 -5.03 5.22 -29.63
N CYS A 380 -4.40 6.10 -30.41
CA CYS A 380 -3.74 7.28 -29.88
C CYS A 380 -4.74 8.27 -29.25
N LYS A 381 -5.94 8.42 -29.85
CA LYS A 381 -6.98 9.31 -29.32
C LYS A 381 -7.57 8.82 -28.00
N ASN A 382 -7.64 7.51 -27.79
CA ASN A 382 -8.18 6.88 -26.59
C ASN A 382 -7.12 6.47 -25.57
N SER A 383 -5.85 6.80 -25.79
CA SER A 383 -4.75 6.45 -24.88
C SER A 383 -4.60 4.95 -24.59
N TRP A 384 -5.11 4.08 -25.47
CA TRP A 384 -5.14 2.63 -25.24
C TRP A 384 -3.74 1.98 -25.22
N LYS A 385 -2.73 2.64 -25.79
CA LYS A 385 -1.34 2.15 -25.85
C LYS A 385 -0.44 2.67 -24.70
N ASN A 386 -0.97 3.44 -23.75
CA ASN A 386 -0.12 4.12 -22.75
C ASN A 386 0.41 3.18 -21.64
N SER A 387 -0.22 2.03 -21.45
CA SER A 387 0.15 1.05 -20.41
C SER A 387 -0.32 -0.35 -20.80
N ASN A 388 0.11 -1.35 -20.03
CA ASN A 388 -0.51 -2.68 -20.05
C ASN A 388 -1.86 -2.59 -19.36
N ASN A 389 -2.94 -2.80 -20.12
CA ASN A 389 -4.31 -2.61 -19.67
C ASN A 389 -5.22 -3.68 -20.28
N LYS A 390 -6.54 -3.53 -20.14
CA LYS A 390 -7.54 -4.46 -20.70
C LYS A 390 -7.47 -4.59 -22.24
N TYR A 391 -6.92 -3.59 -22.91
CA TYR A 391 -6.93 -3.45 -24.38
C TYR A 391 -5.58 -3.77 -25.03
N HIS A 392 -4.48 -3.47 -24.33
CA HIS A 392 -3.14 -3.47 -24.86
C HIS A 392 -2.15 -4.11 -23.89
N HIS A 393 -1.25 -4.92 -24.44
CA HIS A 393 -0.11 -5.50 -23.73
C HIS A 393 1.16 -5.32 -24.57
N GLU A 394 2.16 -4.64 -24.01
CA GLU A 394 3.50 -4.49 -24.56
C GLU A 394 4.45 -5.53 -23.96
N ASN A 395 5.09 -6.30 -24.85
CA ASN A 395 6.19 -7.19 -24.49
C ASN A 395 7.51 -6.46 -24.67
N SER A 396 8.31 -6.32 -23.62
CA SER A 396 9.53 -5.49 -23.66
C SER A 396 10.72 -6.16 -24.36
N ASN A 397 10.68 -7.47 -24.63
CA ASN A 397 11.79 -8.19 -25.27
C ASN A 397 11.31 -9.44 -26.02
N PRO A 398 11.22 -9.44 -27.36
CA PRO A 398 11.25 -8.31 -28.30
C PRO A 398 10.03 -7.37 -28.18
N GLU A 399 10.21 -6.09 -28.55
CA GLU A 399 9.18 -5.03 -28.51
C GLU A 399 8.00 -5.34 -29.46
N TYR A 400 6.94 -5.91 -28.89
CA TYR A 400 5.70 -6.20 -29.61
C TYR A 400 4.49 -5.68 -28.84
N HIS A 401 3.53 -5.15 -29.58
CA HIS A 401 2.24 -4.69 -29.05
C HIS A 401 1.14 -5.67 -29.42
N TYR A 402 0.48 -6.19 -28.40
CA TYR A 402 -0.61 -7.14 -28.49
C TYR A 402 -1.92 -6.49 -28.06
N TYR A 403 -3.02 -6.94 -28.66
CA TYR A 403 -4.35 -6.38 -28.47
C TYR A 403 -5.37 -7.47 -28.09
N SER A 404 -6.33 -7.09 -27.24
CA SER A 404 -7.37 -8.01 -26.75
C SER A 404 -8.62 -8.00 -27.64
N LEU A 405 -9.47 -9.02 -27.47
CA LEU A 405 -10.83 -9.05 -28.05
C LEU A 405 -11.68 -7.86 -27.60
N ALA A 406 -11.52 -7.44 -26.34
CA ALA A 406 -12.26 -6.29 -25.82
C ALA A 406 -11.91 -5.00 -26.56
N LEU A 407 -10.66 -4.84 -27.01
CA LEU A 407 -10.28 -3.71 -27.85
C LEU A 407 -11.03 -3.76 -29.18
N VAL A 408 -11.16 -4.93 -29.80
CA VAL A 408 -11.88 -5.08 -31.07
C VAL A 408 -13.32 -4.61 -30.94
N ASP A 409 -14.02 -5.04 -29.88
CA ASP A 409 -15.43 -4.70 -29.67
C ASP A 409 -15.63 -3.21 -29.35
N ASP A 410 -14.82 -2.64 -28.44
CA ASP A 410 -14.91 -1.22 -28.09
C ASP A 410 -14.44 -0.30 -29.22
N PHE A 411 -13.49 -0.74 -30.04
CA PHE A 411 -13.06 -0.04 -31.26
C PHE A 411 -14.22 0.09 -32.26
N ILE A 412 -14.93 -1.01 -32.51
CA ILE A 412 -16.11 -1.02 -33.40
C ILE A 412 -17.19 -0.11 -32.83
N LYS A 413 -17.51 -0.23 -31.54
CA LYS A 413 -18.52 0.59 -30.88
C LYS A 413 -18.25 2.09 -31.05
N LYS A 414 -17.02 2.54 -30.78
CA LYS A 414 -16.64 3.96 -30.91
C LYS A 414 -16.70 4.49 -32.34
N ILE A 415 -16.34 3.68 -33.33
CA ILE A 415 -16.38 4.12 -34.73
C ILE A 415 -17.82 4.24 -35.23
N MET A 416 -18.70 3.34 -34.78
CA MET A 416 -20.09 3.29 -35.23
C MET A 416 -21.02 4.20 -34.41
N GLU A 417 -20.56 4.74 -33.28
CA GLU A 417 -21.31 5.67 -32.44
C GLU A 417 -21.58 7.02 -33.14
N HIS A 418 -20.63 7.50 -33.94
CA HIS A 418 -20.79 8.74 -34.72
C HIS A 418 -20.18 8.62 -36.13
N GLU A 419 -20.95 8.99 -37.15
CA GLU A 419 -20.58 8.93 -38.58
C GLU A 419 -19.22 9.60 -38.89
N TYR A 420 -18.93 10.73 -38.24
CA TYR A 420 -17.71 11.50 -38.49
C TYR A 420 -16.55 11.20 -37.53
N TYR A 421 -16.72 10.26 -36.57
CA TYR A 421 -15.71 9.99 -35.53
C TYR A 421 -14.36 9.60 -36.12
N LEU A 422 -14.35 8.64 -37.04
CA LEU A 422 -13.12 8.14 -37.66
C LEU A 422 -12.43 9.21 -38.51
N CYS A 423 -13.22 9.98 -39.27
CA CYS A 423 -12.70 11.06 -40.12
C CYS A 423 -12.03 12.17 -39.28
N ASN A 424 -12.70 12.61 -38.21
CA ASN A 424 -12.18 13.64 -37.30
C ASN A 424 -10.94 13.17 -36.54
N THR A 425 -10.97 11.93 -36.04
CA THR A 425 -9.84 11.33 -35.31
C THR A 425 -8.61 11.20 -36.19
N LYS A 426 -8.79 10.78 -37.46
CA LYS A 426 -7.71 10.69 -38.45
C LYS A 426 -7.13 12.07 -38.80
N LYS A 427 -7.97 13.09 -39.00
CA LYS A 427 -7.52 14.48 -39.25
C LYS A 427 -6.68 14.99 -38.07
N TRP A 428 -7.15 14.78 -36.84
CA TRP A 428 -6.43 15.14 -35.62
C TRP A 428 -5.08 14.43 -35.50
N TYR A 429 -5.05 13.11 -35.71
CA TYR A 429 -3.84 12.30 -35.61
C TYR A 429 -2.78 12.71 -36.64
N ASN A 430 -3.17 12.89 -37.90
CA ASN A 430 -2.25 13.33 -38.96
C ASN A 430 -1.69 14.74 -38.68
N LYS A 431 -2.51 15.67 -38.18
CA LYS A 431 -2.06 17.03 -37.81
C LYS A 431 -1.01 17.00 -36.69
N ASN A 432 -1.23 16.17 -35.67
CA ASN A 432 -0.30 16.03 -34.55
C ASN A 432 0.99 15.31 -34.93
N ARG A 433 0.92 14.31 -35.83
CA ARG A 433 2.10 13.62 -36.36
C ARG A 433 3.01 14.57 -37.16
N ILE A 434 2.43 15.44 -37.99
CA ILE A 434 3.17 16.45 -38.76
C ILE A 434 3.84 17.47 -37.82
N ARG A 435 3.18 17.86 -36.72
CA ARG A 435 3.76 18.78 -35.72
C ARG A 435 4.94 18.15 -34.98
N LYS A 436 4.85 16.89 -34.55
CA LYS A 436 5.97 16.18 -33.90
C LYS A 436 7.18 16.03 -34.83
N ASN A 437 6.96 15.71 -36.10
CA ASN A 437 8.05 15.57 -37.08
C ASN A 437 8.69 16.90 -37.52
N ARG A 438 8.13 18.06 -37.13
CA ARG A 438 8.73 19.40 -37.36
C ARG A 438 9.45 19.95 -36.13
N ALA A 439 9.29 19.30 -34.98
CA ALA A 439 9.90 19.69 -33.70
C ALA A 439 11.13 18.81 -33.34
N HIS A 440 11.45 17.85 -34.21
CA HIS A 440 12.74 17.17 -34.34
C HIS A 440 13.34 17.58 -35.67
#